data_AF-A0A960T3I2-F1
#
_entry.id   AF-A0A960T3I2-F1
#
_cell.length_a   1.000
_cell.length_b   1.000
_cell.length_c   1.000
_cell.angle_alpha   90.00
_cell.angle_beta   90.00
_cell.angle_gamma   90.00
#
_symmetry.space_group_name_H-M   'P 1'
#
loop_
_entity.id
_entity.type
_entity.pdbx_description
1 polymer ?
#
loop_
_entity_poly.entity_id
_entity_poly.type
_entity_poly.pdbx_seq_one_letter_code
_entity_poly.pdbx_strand_id
1 'polypeptide(L)'
;TNNQDADPWSEEDGVTAAEINDASQHHYVLTVSGTQIELFVDGASVGQQATTQSLANVGAGIATVGALYPSDAPWQGSVDEFAIYQGVLTPAEVAAAHASGPVPNPADSDGDLIPDDWELTYYPTVETAGPLDDTDGDGFNTWIEWKAGTNPASGASQPGNAVPGSITLEPAADAFVFQNDGGSSANSQNFGTSAELDLFQQGTGLYAFSYVRFDLGTLPSGATIDAATLTFTKVTNTNEGVDSVRNDNLTTGRFGVWGMLDVAGNTPQDWSETGITADSTGAELTGGANPQFDTATPRAVSFDGIGETVSGTGVGSTAANTDSGGGALTGFLQGRLDATAGSGLATFLVDFAEDRSATSGRGFALGSREASSGNRPTLEIDYTAGAPLPDPDEDADGLQDAWEAAYFGTLDLAGDEDGDGDGTPAWLEQALGLDPHDANDRFHAGWLESTPGSFELTWPNGPGVTFTVESSSTLGPGWTSEATYEGAGTPATLSHPMGSLPGGKKFLRVRANPAP
;
A
#
# COMPACT_ATOMS: atom_id res chain seq x y z
N THR A 1 16.57 13.66 44.57
CA THR A 1 16.10 13.36 45.96
C THR A 1 14.80 14.08 46.23
N ASN A 2 13.96 13.51 47.08
CA ASN A 2 12.66 14.07 47.49
C ASN A 2 12.83 15.21 48.52
N ASN A 3 13.71 16.18 48.24
CA ASN A 3 13.90 17.35 49.08
C ASN A 3 13.06 18.49 48.51
N GLN A 4 12.00 18.87 49.23
CA GLN A 4 11.31 20.13 48.99
C GLN A 4 12.21 21.27 49.49
N ASP A 5 13.31 21.52 48.79
CA ASP A 5 14.04 22.76 48.94
C ASP A 5 13.28 23.88 48.24
N ALA A 6 13.24 25.05 48.88
CA ALA A 6 12.58 26.23 48.32
C ALA A 6 13.33 26.77 47.09
N ASP A 7 14.54 26.27 46.82
CA ASP A 7 15.40 26.66 45.72
C ASP A 7 16.28 25.46 45.27
N PRO A 8 15.73 24.50 44.50
CA PRO A 8 16.44 23.28 44.08
C PRO A 8 17.66 23.56 43.18
N TRP A 9 17.79 24.79 42.70
CA TRP A 9 18.86 25.27 41.82
C TRP A 9 20.10 25.73 42.60
N SER A 10 19.96 25.98 43.91
CA SER A 10 21.05 26.47 44.76
C SER A 10 22.11 25.40 45.12
N GLU A 11 21.81 24.13 44.83
CA GLU A 11 22.67 22.96 45.08
C GLU A 11 23.04 22.17 43.80
N GLU A 12 22.88 22.80 42.62
CA GLU A 12 23.28 22.19 41.34
C GLU A 12 24.81 22.26 41.16
N ASP A 13 25.41 21.12 40.81
CA ASP A 13 26.76 21.07 40.26
C ASP A 13 26.63 21.02 38.73
N GLY A 14 27.11 22.05 38.04
CA GLY A 14 27.08 22.15 36.59
C GLY A 14 28.44 22.56 36.03
N VAL A 15 28.66 22.22 34.76
CA VAL A 15 29.81 22.66 33.98
C VAL A 15 29.29 23.41 32.75
N THR A 16 29.89 24.56 32.45
CA THR A 16 29.49 25.41 31.33
C THR A 16 30.68 25.67 30.41
N ALA A 17 30.44 25.72 29.11
CA ALA A 17 31.39 26.15 28.10
C ALA A 17 30.87 27.41 27.37
N ALA A 18 31.68 27.94 26.46
CA ALA A 18 31.20 28.96 25.54
C ALA A 18 30.07 28.37 24.66
N GLU A 19 29.05 29.19 24.39
CA GLU A 19 27.99 28.84 23.44
C GLU A 19 28.59 28.71 22.04
N ILE A 20 28.25 27.62 21.35
CA ILE A 20 28.64 27.34 19.97
C ILE A 20 27.37 27.38 19.12
N ASN A 21 27.37 28.26 18.13
CA ASN A 21 26.23 28.52 17.26
C ASN A 21 26.74 28.94 15.87
N ASP A 22 27.38 27.99 15.19
CA ASP A 22 28.07 28.18 13.91
C ASP A 22 27.58 27.22 12.81
N ALA A 23 26.42 26.59 13.01
CA ALA A 23 25.78 25.62 12.11
C ALA A 23 26.65 24.40 11.75
N SER A 24 27.79 24.21 12.43
CA SER A 24 28.65 23.04 12.24
C SER A 24 28.23 21.91 13.17
N GLN A 25 28.50 20.66 12.76
CA GLN A 25 28.32 19.51 13.63
C GLN A 25 29.39 19.52 14.73
N HIS A 26 28.98 19.23 15.97
CA HIS A 26 29.86 19.17 17.13
C HIS A 26 29.61 17.93 17.97
N HIS A 27 30.68 17.36 18.52
CA HIS A 27 30.59 16.19 19.40
C HIS A 27 30.67 16.61 20.86
N TYR A 28 29.56 16.49 21.59
CA TYR A 28 29.45 16.81 23.02
C TYR A 28 29.52 15.55 23.88
N VAL A 29 30.42 15.53 24.86
CA VAL A 29 30.49 14.45 25.86
C VAL A 29 30.50 15.03 27.27
N LEU A 30 29.55 14.60 28.10
CA LEU A 30 29.52 14.90 29.53
C LEU A 30 29.91 13.64 30.32
N THR A 31 31.00 13.70 31.07
CA THR A 31 31.38 12.62 32.00
C THR A 31 31.04 13.02 33.44
N VAL A 32 30.50 12.07 34.20
CA VAL A 32 30.15 12.27 35.61
C VAL A 32 30.77 11.15 36.43
N SER A 33 31.72 11.52 37.29
CA SER A 33 32.35 10.64 38.27
C SER A 33 31.84 10.94 39.68
N GLY A 34 32.28 10.15 40.68
CA GLY A 34 31.95 10.43 42.09
C GLY A 34 32.60 11.69 42.67
N THR A 35 33.46 12.39 41.91
CA THR A 35 34.21 13.57 42.39
C THR A 35 34.22 14.74 41.41
N GLN A 36 33.81 14.53 40.16
CA GLN A 36 33.98 15.51 39.08
C GLN A 36 32.95 15.30 37.96
N ILE A 37 32.46 16.41 37.43
CA ILE A 37 31.76 16.55 36.16
C ILE A 37 32.72 17.19 35.16
N GLU A 38 32.81 16.66 33.95
CA GLU A 38 33.66 17.19 32.89
C GLU A 38 32.91 17.23 31.56
N LEU A 39 33.01 18.36 30.85
CA LEU A 39 32.42 18.57 29.53
C LEU A 39 33.54 18.59 28.49
N PHE A 40 33.35 17.81 27.44
CA PHE A 40 34.17 17.79 26.25
C PHE A 40 33.37 18.28 25.05
N VAL A 41 34.05 19.01 24.17
CA VAL A 41 33.56 19.40 22.84
C VAL A 41 34.64 19.04 21.84
N ASP A 42 34.26 18.37 20.76
CA ASP A 42 35.14 17.97 19.65
C ASP A 42 36.38 17.21 20.15
N GLY A 43 36.14 16.24 21.04
CA GLY A 43 37.17 15.39 21.62
C GLY A 43 38.07 16.06 22.67
N ALA A 44 37.87 17.35 22.96
CA ALA A 44 38.70 18.12 23.89
C ALA A 44 37.93 18.58 25.13
N SER A 45 38.56 18.52 26.31
CA SER A 45 37.97 19.02 27.56
C SER A 45 37.83 20.55 27.51
N VAL A 46 36.61 21.05 27.70
CA VAL A 46 36.29 22.49 27.69
C VAL A 46 35.91 23.03 29.07
N GLY A 47 35.63 22.15 30.04
CA GLY A 47 35.29 22.55 31.39
C GLY A 47 35.25 21.37 32.37
N GLN A 48 35.55 21.66 33.63
CA GLN A 48 35.51 20.70 34.72
C GLN A 48 34.95 21.36 35.98
N GLN A 49 34.13 20.62 36.73
CA GLN A 49 33.59 21.04 38.02
C GLN A 49 33.70 19.89 39.03
N ALA A 50 34.22 20.16 40.23
CA ALA A 50 34.20 19.17 41.30
C ALA A 50 32.77 18.96 41.80
N THR A 51 32.39 17.71 42.07
CA THR A 51 31.07 17.39 42.63
C THR A 51 31.20 16.46 43.83
N THR A 52 30.24 16.57 44.75
CA THR A 52 30.04 15.58 45.83
C THR A 52 28.71 14.86 45.70
N GLN A 53 27.96 15.15 44.64
CA GLN A 53 26.63 14.60 44.39
C GLN A 53 26.74 13.14 43.91
N SER A 54 25.83 12.29 44.39
CA SER A 54 25.78 10.88 43.99
C SER A 54 24.82 10.67 42.83
N LEU A 55 25.26 9.96 41.78
CA LEU A 55 24.38 9.52 40.68
C LEU A 55 23.18 8.69 41.17
N ALA A 56 23.28 8.01 42.33
CA ALA A 56 22.15 7.30 42.94
C ALA A 56 20.99 8.22 43.36
N ASN A 57 21.21 9.54 43.38
CA ASN A 57 20.21 10.54 43.71
C ASN A 57 19.41 11.04 42.49
N VAL A 58 19.84 10.69 41.27
CA VAL A 58 19.14 11.00 40.01
C VAL A 58 17.87 10.15 39.94
N GLY A 59 16.72 10.80 39.77
CA GLY A 59 15.43 10.11 39.66
C GLY A 59 15.21 9.52 38.27
N ALA A 60 14.52 8.39 38.17
CA ALA A 60 14.21 7.74 36.90
C ALA A 60 12.92 8.26 36.22
N GLY A 61 12.41 9.43 36.64
CA GLY A 61 11.08 9.90 36.24
C GLY A 61 11.05 10.68 34.91
N ILE A 62 12.13 11.37 34.56
CA ILE A 62 12.21 12.24 33.38
C ILE A 62 13.65 12.25 32.85
N ALA A 63 13.83 12.10 31.55
CA ALA A 63 15.06 12.37 30.81
C ALA A 63 14.68 13.17 29.56
N THR A 64 15.28 14.34 29.36
CA THR A 64 14.95 15.27 28.26
C THR A 64 16.24 15.85 27.68
N VAL A 65 16.29 15.99 26.36
CA VAL A 65 17.30 16.78 25.63
C VAL A 65 16.58 18.00 25.06
N GLY A 66 17.22 19.17 25.13
CA GLY A 66 16.70 20.42 24.54
C GLY A 66 15.83 21.29 25.45
N ALA A 67 14.74 20.78 26.03
CA ALA A 67 13.89 21.55 26.94
C ALA A 67 13.17 20.67 27.97
N LEU A 68 13.07 21.15 29.22
CA LEU A 68 12.38 20.44 30.31
C LEU A 68 11.13 21.19 30.78
N TYR A 69 11.12 22.53 30.77
CA TYR A 69 9.98 23.31 31.24
C TYR A 69 9.32 24.13 30.12
N PRO A 70 7.99 24.36 30.18
CA PRO A 70 7.27 25.14 29.15
C PRO A 70 7.73 26.58 28.96
N SER A 71 8.51 27.13 29.91
CA SER A 71 9.09 28.47 29.84
C SER A 71 10.47 28.52 29.19
N ASP A 72 11.11 27.36 29.00
CA ASP A 72 12.44 27.28 28.42
C ASP A 72 12.32 27.41 26.90
N ALA A 73 13.24 28.16 26.29
CA ALA A 73 13.33 28.16 24.84
C ALA A 73 13.75 26.76 24.38
N PRO A 74 13.05 26.16 23.40
CA PRO A 74 13.49 24.89 22.84
C PRO A 74 14.87 25.07 22.20
N TRP A 75 15.75 24.12 22.43
CA TRP A 75 16.98 24.02 21.65
C TRP A 75 16.61 23.79 20.18
N GLN A 76 17.26 24.54 19.29
CA GLN A 76 17.05 24.50 17.84
C GLN A 76 18.28 23.86 17.22
N GLY A 77 18.22 22.55 17.00
CA GLY A 77 19.27 21.75 16.38
C GLY A 77 18.80 20.31 16.16
N SER A 78 19.55 19.55 15.36
CA SER A 78 19.38 18.11 15.16
C SER A 78 20.42 17.33 15.96
N VAL A 79 20.09 16.10 16.36
CA VAL A 79 21.01 15.18 17.03
C VAL A 79 21.27 14.02 16.08
N ASP A 80 22.55 13.80 15.77
CA ASP A 80 23.00 12.69 14.92
C ASP A 80 23.07 11.38 15.72
N GLU A 81 23.89 11.34 16.78
CA GLU A 81 23.95 10.21 17.72
C GLU A 81 23.66 10.64 19.17
N PHE A 82 22.93 9.82 19.92
CA PHE A 82 22.80 9.93 21.38
C PHE A 82 23.15 8.63 22.10
N ALA A 83 24.26 8.63 22.84
CA ALA A 83 24.76 7.46 23.57
C ALA A 83 24.89 7.71 25.08
N ILE A 84 24.63 6.66 25.88
CA ILE A 84 24.87 6.64 27.33
C ILE A 84 25.73 5.43 27.69
N TYR A 85 26.89 5.68 28.29
CA TYR A 85 27.84 4.64 28.68
C TYR A 85 27.81 4.35 30.18
N GLN A 86 28.06 3.09 30.55
CA GLN A 86 28.31 2.71 31.93
C GLN A 86 29.81 2.88 32.25
N GLY A 87 30.17 3.99 32.88
CA GLY A 87 31.55 4.28 33.28
C GLY A 87 31.92 5.73 33.05
N VAL A 88 33.13 6.11 33.48
CA VAL A 88 33.68 7.45 33.20
C VAL A 88 34.67 7.29 32.04
N LEU A 89 34.32 7.84 30.87
CA LEU A 89 35.24 7.88 29.73
C LEU A 89 36.46 8.73 30.07
N THR A 90 37.63 8.25 29.68
CA THR A 90 38.89 8.99 29.78
C THR A 90 39.00 10.01 28.65
N PRO A 91 39.79 11.09 28.81
CA PRO A 91 40.04 12.04 27.72
C PRO A 91 40.54 11.39 26.42
N ALA A 92 41.30 10.28 26.53
CA ALA A 92 41.78 9.55 25.36
C ALA A 92 40.66 8.77 24.65
N GLU A 93 39.72 8.20 25.40
CA GLU A 93 38.55 7.52 24.84
C GLU A 93 37.61 8.53 24.19
N VAL A 94 37.38 9.70 24.80
CA VAL A 94 36.57 10.77 24.22
C VAL A 94 37.19 11.31 22.92
N ALA A 95 38.52 11.54 22.91
CA ALA A 95 39.22 11.94 21.70
C ALA A 95 39.16 10.87 20.60
N ALA A 96 39.23 9.58 20.97
CA ALA A 96 39.11 8.48 20.02
C ALA A 96 37.68 8.37 19.46
N ALA A 97 36.65 8.52 20.30
CA ALA A 97 35.26 8.52 19.88
C ALA A 97 34.95 9.70 18.94
N HIS A 98 35.45 10.90 19.24
CA HIS A 98 35.32 12.03 18.32
C HIS A 98 35.97 11.74 16.96
N ALA A 99 37.14 11.10 16.95
CA ALA A 99 37.84 10.76 15.73
C ALA A 99 37.18 9.62 14.94
N SER A 100 36.39 8.75 15.59
CA SER A 100 35.66 7.68 14.92
C SER A 100 34.32 8.13 14.33
N GLY A 101 33.77 9.25 14.79
CA GLY A 101 32.43 9.69 14.41
C GLY A 101 31.33 8.85 15.07
N PRO A 102 30.07 9.02 14.63
CA PRO A 102 28.92 8.31 15.14
C PRO A 102 29.05 6.79 15.08
N VAL A 103 28.51 6.06 16.06
CA VAL A 103 28.44 4.60 16.00
C VAL A 103 27.27 4.18 15.09
N PRO A 104 27.48 3.32 14.07
CA PRO A 104 26.38 2.79 13.26
C PRO A 104 25.36 2.05 14.12
N ASN A 105 24.09 2.14 13.75
CA ASN A 105 23.03 1.39 14.38
C ASN A 105 23.37 -0.10 14.28
N PRO A 106 23.45 -0.89 15.36
CA PRO A 106 23.82 -2.32 15.23
C PRO A 106 22.76 -3.18 14.51
N ALA A 107 21.64 -2.58 14.08
CA ALA A 107 20.65 -3.17 13.21
C ALA A 107 20.71 -2.66 11.75
N ASP A 108 21.59 -1.70 11.46
CA ASP A 108 21.82 -1.03 10.17
C ASP A 108 23.29 -0.51 10.20
N SER A 109 24.20 -1.44 9.95
CA SER A 109 25.63 -1.34 10.25
C SER A 109 26.39 -0.44 9.29
N ASP A 110 25.88 -0.23 8.07
CA ASP A 110 26.42 0.67 7.05
C ASP A 110 25.62 1.98 6.93
N GLY A 111 24.49 2.11 7.62
CA GLY A 111 23.81 3.39 7.83
C GLY A 111 23.01 3.85 6.62
N ASP A 112 22.57 2.91 5.79
CA ASP A 112 21.79 3.18 4.57
C ASP A 112 20.28 3.02 4.80
N LEU A 113 19.86 2.87 6.06
CA LEU A 113 18.49 2.66 6.53
C LEU A 113 17.84 1.33 6.14
N ILE A 114 18.57 0.43 5.47
CA ILE A 114 18.13 -0.94 5.24
C ILE A 114 18.59 -1.81 6.42
N PRO A 115 17.69 -2.63 7.01
CA PRO A 115 18.08 -3.47 8.14
C PRO A 115 19.06 -4.59 7.77
N ASP A 116 20.12 -4.75 8.57
CA ASP A 116 21.15 -5.81 8.45
C ASP A 116 20.54 -7.20 8.26
N ASP A 117 19.46 -7.52 8.99
CA ASP A 117 18.85 -8.85 8.96
C ASP A 117 18.12 -9.14 7.65
N TRP A 118 17.56 -8.11 7.01
CA TRP A 118 17.00 -8.19 5.68
C TRP A 118 18.10 -8.35 4.64
N GLU A 119 19.13 -7.51 4.67
CA GLU A 119 20.22 -7.57 3.69
C GLU A 119 20.95 -8.92 3.75
N LEU A 120 21.29 -9.40 4.94
CA LEU A 120 21.97 -10.69 5.15
C LEU A 120 21.08 -11.91 4.82
N THR A 121 19.79 -11.71 4.54
CA THR A 121 18.92 -12.76 3.98
C THR A 121 19.22 -13.00 2.50
N TYR A 122 19.59 -11.96 1.75
CA TYR A 122 19.73 -12.00 0.29
C TYR A 122 21.19 -11.81 -0.18
N TYR A 123 22.01 -11.16 0.63
CA TYR A 123 23.38 -10.76 0.30
C TYR A 123 24.43 -11.33 1.26
N PRO A 124 25.70 -11.46 0.83
CA PRO A 124 26.79 -11.99 1.67
C PRO A 124 27.27 -11.01 2.76
N THR A 125 27.08 -9.70 2.56
CA THR A 125 27.42 -8.61 3.48
C THR A 125 26.38 -7.49 3.35
N VAL A 126 26.24 -6.65 4.37
CA VAL A 126 25.36 -5.46 4.35
C VAL A 126 25.75 -4.50 3.20
N GLU A 127 27.04 -4.21 3.08
CA GLU A 127 27.65 -3.41 1.99
C GLU A 127 27.51 -3.94 0.53
N THR A 128 26.77 -5.03 0.28
CA THR A 128 26.66 -5.61 -1.07
C THR A 128 25.81 -4.76 -2.01
N ALA A 129 24.74 -4.16 -1.51
CA ALA A 129 23.76 -3.43 -2.30
C ALA A 129 23.19 -2.27 -1.47
N GLY A 130 23.40 -1.04 -1.94
CA GLY A 130 22.83 0.14 -1.30
C GLY A 130 21.39 0.42 -1.78
N PRO A 131 20.73 1.45 -1.25
CA PRO A 131 19.29 1.67 -1.47
C PRO A 131 18.91 1.93 -2.93
N LEU A 132 19.83 2.52 -3.70
CA LEU A 132 19.65 2.85 -5.12
C LEU A 132 20.02 1.70 -6.09
N ASP A 133 20.61 0.61 -5.60
CA ASP A 133 21.08 -0.47 -6.47
C ASP A 133 19.93 -1.36 -6.94
N ASP A 134 19.92 -1.70 -8.23
CA ASP A 134 19.07 -2.73 -8.86
C ASP A 134 19.95 -3.96 -9.15
N THR A 135 20.06 -4.86 -8.17
CA THR A 135 21.06 -5.94 -8.21
C THR A 135 20.74 -7.03 -9.24
N ASP A 136 19.46 -7.28 -9.49
CA ASP A 136 19.02 -8.35 -10.38
C ASP A 136 18.55 -7.86 -11.78
N GLY A 137 18.47 -6.54 -11.96
CA GLY A 137 18.23 -5.87 -13.23
C GLY A 137 16.77 -5.87 -13.68
N ASP A 138 15.82 -6.00 -12.75
CA ASP A 138 14.40 -6.00 -13.04
C ASP A 138 13.76 -4.59 -13.05
N GLY A 139 14.54 -3.57 -12.71
CA GLY A 139 14.14 -2.16 -12.73
C GLY A 139 13.64 -1.62 -11.39
N PHE A 140 13.68 -2.41 -10.32
CA PHE A 140 13.43 -1.95 -8.95
C PHE A 140 14.73 -1.87 -8.17
N ASN A 141 14.89 -0.81 -7.36
CA ASN A 141 16.05 -0.69 -6.49
C ASN A 141 15.82 -1.44 -5.16
N THR A 142 16.91 -1.66 -4.43
CA THR A 142 16.95 -2.45 -3.20
C THR A 142 16.00 -1.87 -2.13
N TRP A 143 15.88 -0.55 -2.03
CA TRP A 143 14.93 0.11 -1.12
C TRP A 143 13.47 -0.31 -1.38
N ILE A 144 13.05 -0.22 -2.64
CA ILE A 144 11.68 -0.55 -3.04
C ILE A 144 11.41 -2.04 -2.81
N GLU A 145 12.38 -2.90 -3.06
CA GLU A 145 12.23 -4.33 -2.81
C GLU A 145 12.16 -4.69 -1.33
N TRP A 146 12.96 -4.02 -0.50
CA TRP A 146 12.87 -4.14 0.96
C TRP A 146 11.48 -3.75 1.47
N LYS A 147 10.99 -2.57 1.09
CA LYS A 147 9.66 -2.09 1.49
C LYS A 147 8.53 -2.96 0.93
N ALA A 148 8.72 -3.57 -0.24
CA ALA A 148 7.76 -4.49 -0.87
C ALA A 148 7.83 -5.93 -0.33
N GLY A 149 8.87 -6.27 0.43
CA GLY A 149 9.12 -7.63 0.92
C GLY A 149 9.48 -8.62 -0.18
N THR A 150 10.11 -8.15 -1.26
CA THR A 150 10.55 -8.97 -2.39
C THR A 150 12.02 -9.39 -2.26
N ASN A 151 12.47 -10.31 -3.11
CA ASN A 151 13.85 -10.81 -3.12
C ASN A 151 14.68 -10.04 -4.16
N PRO A 152 15.61 -9.19 -3.71
CA PRO A 152 16.36 -8.27 -4.59
C PRO A 152 17.53 -8.90 -5.34
N ALA A 153 17.71 -10.21 -5.17
CA ALA A 153 18.67 -11.00 -5.93
C ALA A 153 17.99 -11.86 -7.01
N SER A 154 16.71 -11.63 -7.31
CA SER A 154 15.93 -12.46 -8.23
C SER A 154 14.88 -11.66 -8.99
N GLY A 155 15.19 -11.26 -10.23
CA GLY A 155 14.29 -10.43 -11.06
C GLY A 155 12.97 -11.07 -11.50
N ALA A 156 12.63 -12.24 -10.96
CA ALA A 156 11.29 -12.84 -11.01
C ALA A 156 10.43 -12.46 -9.79
N SER A 157 11.01 -11.85 -8.77
CA SER A 157 10.40 -11.45 -7.52
C SER A 157 10.23 -9.93 -7.51
N GLN A 158 9.33 -9.41 -8.34
CA GLN A 158 9.17 -7.96 -8.48
C GLN A 158 8.13 -7.40 -7.49
N PRO A 159 8.35 -6.18 -6.97
CA PRO A 159 7.27 -5.34 -6.48
C PRO A 159 6.15 -5.26 -7.54
N GLY A 160 4.90 -5.49 -7.13
CA GLY A 160 3.79 -5.61 -8.08
C GLY A 160 3.59 -7.00 -8.71
N ASN A 161 4.48 -7.98 -8.51
CA ASN A 161 4.21 -9.35 -8.95
C ASN A 161 3.10 -10.00 -8.11
N ALA A 162 2.45 -10.93 -8.79
CA ALA A 162 1.44 -11.87 -8.33
C ALA A 162 1.80 -12.56 -6.99
N VAL A 163 1.22 -12.13 -5.87
CA VAL A 163 1.24 -12.83 -4.59
C VAL A 163 -0.02 -13.71 -4.48
N PRO A 164 0.11 -15.04 -4.40
CA PRO A 164 -1.02 -15.93 -4.16
C PRO A 164 -1.61 -15.71 -2.76
N GLY A 165 -2.93 -15.59 -2.69
CA GLY A 165 -3.73 -15.52 -1.48
C GLY A 165 -4.94 -16.43 -1.57
N SER A 166 -5.59 -16.69 -0.43
CA SER A 166 -6.81 -17.48 -0.35
C SER A 166 -7.74 -16.91 0.71
N ILE A 167 -9.05 -16.88 0.42
CA ILE A 167 -10.08 -16.38 1.33
C ILE A 167 -11.33 -17.24 1.23
N THR A 168 -12.00 -17.45 2.37
CA THR A 168 -13.35 -18.04 2.42
C THR A 168 -14.36 -16.97 2.82
N LEU A 169 -15.31 -16.70 1.93
CA LEU A 169 -16.37 -15.74 2.14
C LEU A 169 -17.64 -16.44 2.62
N GLU A 170 -18.35 -15.75 3.52
CA GLU A 170 -19.72 -16.07 3.94
C GLU A 170 -20.71 -15.19 3.16
N PRO A 171 -21.97 -15.62 2.96
CA PRO A 171 -22.94 -14.83 2.24
C PRO A 171 -23.22 -13.49 2.94
N ALA A 172 -23.21 -12.43 2.14
CA ALA A 172 -23.59 -11.08 2.55
C ALA A 172 -25.11 -10.91 2.62
N ALA A 173 -25.85 -11.64 1.79
CA ALA A 173 -27.32 -11.72 1.80
C ALA A 173 -27.77 -13.01 1.12
N ASP A 174 -28.89 -13.59 1.53
CA ASP A 174 -29.59 -14.62 0.79
C ASP A 174 -31.12 -14.52 0.92
N ALA A 175 -31.84 -15.18 0.02
CA ALA A 175 -33.28 -15.37 0.14
C ALA A 175 -33.71 -16.43 -0.85
N PHE A 176 -34.69 -17.26 -0.50
CA PHE A 176 -35.41 -18.03 -1.49
C PHE A 176 -36.73 -17.36 -1.86
N VAL A 177 -37.19 -17.61 -3.09
CA VAL A 177 -38.45 -17.08 -3.60
C VAL A 177 -39.33 -18.23 -4.08
N PHE A 178 -40.63 -18.14 -3.81
CA PHE A 178 -41.62 -19.06 -4.36
C PHE A 178 -42.29 -18.45 -5.59
N GLN A 179 -42.18 -19.13 -6.72
CA GLN A 179 -42.82 -18.71 -7.96
C GLN A 179 -43.90 -19.72 -8.35
N ASN A 180 -45.16 -19.32 -8.14
CA ASN A 180 -46.31 -20.12 -8.53
C ASN A 180 -47.09 -19.39 -9.64
N ASP A 181 -47.27 -20.02 -10.80
CA ASP A 181 -47.94 -19.48 -11.99
C ASP A 181 -49.44 -19.13 -11.78
N GLY A 182 -49.98 -19.37 -10.58
CA GLY A 182 -51.37 -19.07 -10.22
C GLY A 182 -51.61 -17.79 -9.40
N GLY A 183 -50.60 -16.93 -9.19
CA GLY A 183 -50.76 -15.72 -8.36
C GLY A 183 -51.00 -16.05 -6.88
N SER A 184 -50.28 -17.06 -6.37
CA SER A 184 -50.39 -17.47 -4.97
C SER A 184 -49.87 -16.37 -4.04
N SER A 185 -50.36 -16.32 -2.80
CA SER A 185 -49.80 -15.43 -1.77
C SER A 185 -48.36 -15.77 -1.40
N ALA A 186 -47.79 -16.87 -1.90
CA ALA A 186 -46.37 -17.20 -1.71
C ALA A 186 -45.46 -16.34 -2.58
N ASN A 187 -45.95 -15.82 -3.72
CA ASN A 187 -45.14 -15.02 -4.65
C ASN A 187 -44.71 -13.67 -4.06
N SER A 188 -45.53 -13.11 -3.15
CA SER A 188 -45.28 -11.85 -2.45
C SER A 188 -44.66 -12.03 -1.06
N GLN A 189 -44.34 -13.26 -0.66
CA GLN A 189 -43.67 -13.52 0.61
C GLN A 189 -42.16 -13.36 0.47
N ASN A 190 -41.55 -12.79 1.51
CA ASN A 190 -40.11 -12.69 1.65
C ASN A 190 -39.63 -13.74 2.64
N PHE A 191 -38.51 -14.39 2.31
CA PHE A 191 -37.91 -15.44 3.13
C PHE A 191 -36.44 -15.17 3.49
N GLY A 192 -35.97 -13.93 3.38
CA GLY A 192 -34.58 -13.56 3.66
C GLY A 192 -34.17 -13.63 5.14
N THR A 193 -35.06 -14.05 6.04
CA THR A 193 -34.72 -14.32 7.45
C THR A 193 -34.84 -15.81 7.81
N SER A 194 -35.04 -16.66 6.80
CA SER A 194 -35.15 -18.10 6.97
C SER A 194 -33.77 -18.69 7.24
N ALA A 195 -33.64 -19.68 8.12
CA ALA A 195 -32.38 -20.42 8.34
C ALA A 195 -32.05 -21.45 7.24
N GLU A 196 -32.89 -21.50 6.21
CA GLU A 196 -32.83 -22.44 5.11
C GLU A 196 -33.29 -21.80 3.79
N LEU A 197 -32.66 -22.27 2.72
CA LEU A 197 -32.89 -21.93 1.33
C LEU A 197 -33.68 -23.07 0.66
N ASP A 198 -34.94 -22.83 0.34
CA ASP A 198 -35.82 -23.86 -0.20
C ASP A 198 -35.72 -23.96 -1.73
N LEU A 199 -35.48 -25.17 -2.23
CA LEU A 199 -35.41 -25.46 -3.66
C LEU A 199 -36.51 -26.43 -4.04
N PHE A 200 -37.32 -26.08 -5.04
CA PHE A 200 -38.49 -26.88 -5.41
C PHE A 200 -38.82 -26.79 -6.89
N GLN A 201 -39.06 -27.96 -7.46
CA GLN A 201 -39.50 -28.13 -8.84
C GLN A 201 -40.75 -29.01 -8.90
N GLN A 202 -41.69 -28.68 -9.78
CA GLN A 202 -42.83 -29.52 -10.11
C GLN A 202 -43.10 -29.46 -11.63
N GLY A 203 -43.09 -30.62 -12.30
CA GLY A 203 -43.17 -30.65 -13.76
C GLY A 203 -42.01 -29.87 -14.39
N THR A 204 -42.33 -29.03 -15.37
CA THR A 204 -41.36 -28.16 -16.06
C THR A 204 -41.08 -26.83 -15.36
N GLY A 205 -41.76 -26.52 -14.26
CA GLY A 205 -41.70 -25.22 -13.59
C GLY A 205 -40.66 -25.16 -12.48
N LEU A 206 -39.98 -24.01 -12.41
CA LEU A 206 -39.17 -23.61 -11.27
C LEU A 206 -40.08 -22.96 -10.22
N TYR A 207 -40.40 -23.68 -9.15
CA TYR A 207 -41.37 -23.22 -8.15
C TYR A 207 -40.72 -22.60 -6.92
N ALA A 208 -39.51 -23.02 -6.56
CA ALA A 208 -38.68 -22.33 -5.58
C ALA A 208 -37.21 -22.39 -5.97
N PHE A 209 -36.55 -21.25 -5.87
CA PHE A 209 -35.11 -21.09 -6.09
C PHE A 209 -34.57 -20.02 -5.16
N SER A 210 -33.25 -19.97 -5.02
CA SER A 210 -32.57 -19.11 -4.03
C SER A 210 -31.61 -18.13 -4.67
N TYR A 211 -31.56 -16.93 -4.12
CA TYR A 211 -30.52 -15.92 -4.33
C TYR A 211 -29.53 -16.01 -3.19
N VAL A 212 -28.24 -16.05 -3.50
CA VAL A 212 -27.16 -16.01 -2.50
C VAL A 212 -26.08 -15.07 -2.98
N ARG A 213 -25.78 -14.03 -2.21
CA ARG A 213 -24.84 -12.98 -2.60
C ARG A 213 -23.60 -13.01 -1.71
N PHE A 214 -22.44 -12.94 -2.34
CA PHE A 214 -21.15 -12.71 -1.67
C PHE A 214 -20.62 -11.32 -2.01
N ASP A 215 -19.82 -10.77 -1.08
CA ASP A 215 -19.11 -9.52 -1.26
C ASP A 215 -17.62 -9.81 -1.47
N LEU A 216 -17.17 -9.60 -2.70
CA LEU A 216 -15.78 -9.77 -3.14
C LEU A 216 -14.92 -8.54 -2.82
N GLY A 217 -15.49 -7.45 -2.31
CA GLY A 217 -14.77 -6.21 -2.00
C GLY A 217 -13.71 -6.35 -0.89
N THR A 218 -13.67 -7.50 -0.20
CA THR A 218 -12.60 -7.86 0.73
C THR A 218 -11.32 -8.34 0.03
N LEU A 219 -11.38 -8.67 -1.27
CA LEU A 219 -10.19 -9.00 -2.05
C LEU A 219 -9.35 -7.74 -2.30
N PRO A 220 -8.01 -7.86 -2.37
CA PRO A 220 -7.15 -6.74 -2.74
C PRO A 220 -7.53 -6.12 -4.09
N SER A 221 -7.41 -4.80 -4.21
CA SER A 221 -7.64 -4.10 -5.48
C SER A 221 -6.71 -4.65 -6.57
N GLY A 222 -7.25 -4.93 -7.75
CA GLY A 222 -6.49 -5.51 -8.86
C GLY A 222 -6.18 -7.00 -8.73
N ALA A 223 -6.79 -7.70 -7.77
CA ALA A 223 -6.64 -9.15 -7.65
C ALA A 223 -7.18 -9.89 -8.89
N THR A 224 -6.46 -10.93 -9.31
CA THR A 224 -6.88 -11.91 -10.30
C THR A 224 -7.38 -13.17 -9.59
N ILE A 225 -8.57 -13.64 -9.91
CA ILE A 225 -9.16 -14.86 -9.33
C ILE A 225 -8.61 -16.09 -10.08
N ASP A 226 -7.86 -16.92 -9.36
CA ASP A 226 -7.16 -18.09 -9.91
C ASP A 226 -8.00 -19.35 -9.81
N ALA A 227 -8.71 -19.56 -8.70
CA ALA A 227 -9.61 -20.68 -8.48
C ALA A 227 -10.75 -20.29 -7.56
N ALA A 228 -11.87 -21.00 -7.64
CA ALA A 228 -12.99 -20.78 -6.76
C ALA A 228 -13.78 -22.07 -6.47
N THR A 229 -14.28 -22.19 -5.25
CA THR A 229 -15.21 -23.25 -4.84
C THR A 229 -16.41 -22.66 -4.11
N LEU A 230 -17.59 -22.81 -4.69
CA LEU A 230 -18.86 -22.45 -4.05
C LEU A 230 -19.47 -23.71 -3.44
N THR A 231 -19.75 -23.69 -2.13
CA THR A 231 -20.27 -24.85 -1.40
C THR A 231 -21.58 -24.52 -0.68
N PHE A 232 -22.51 -25.47 -0.71
CA PHE A 232 -23.75 -25.44 0.07
C PHE A 232 -23.90 -26.72 0.89
N THR A 233 -24.53 -26.60 2.05
CA THR A 233 -24.83 -27.74 2.93
C THR A 233 -26.32 -28.01 2.92
N LYS A 234 -26.72 -29.26 2.66
CA LYS A 234 -28.10 -29.69 2.79
C LYS A 234 -28.52 -29.72 4.25
N VAL A 235 -29.64 -29.07 4.56
CA VAL A 235 -30.21 -29.01 5.91
C VAL A 235 -31.56 -29.70 5.97
N THR A 236 -32.11 -29.83 7.18
CA THR A 236 -33.50 -30.24 7.35
C THR A 236 -34.39 -29.06 7.01
N ASN A 237 -35.38 -29.23 6.14
CA ASN A 237 -36.39 -28.21 5.91
C ASN A 237 -37.33 -28.15 7.12
N THR A 238 -37.48 -26.95 7.68
CA THR A 238 -38.30 -26.59 8.83
C THR A 238 -39.41 -25.60 8.47
N ASN A 239 -39.39 -25.02 7.25
CA ASN A 239 -40.48 -24.26 6.66
C ASN A 239 -41.64 -25.17 6.22
N GLU A 240 -42.31 -25.80 7.19
CA GLU A 240 -43.52 -26.63 6.99
C GLU A 240 -44.78 -25.81 6.60
N GLY A 241 -44.63 -24.62 6.01
CA GLY A 241 -45.71 -23.63 5.87
C GLY A 241 -46.35 -23.47 4.49
N VAL A 242 -45.72 -23.90 3.39
CA VAL A 242 -46.17 -23.56 2.02
C VAL A 242 -46.42 -24.76 1.09
N ASP A 243 -45.67 -25.86 1.16
CA ASP A 243 -46.03 -27.18 0.58
C ASP A 243 -45.07 -28.28 1.06
N SER A 244 -45.41 -29.55 0.84
CA SER A 244 -44.78 -30.80 1.36
C SER A 244 -43.25 -30.84 1.59
N VAL A 245 -42.85 -31.57 2.64
CA VAL A 245 -41.46 -31.82 3.11
C VAL A 245 -40.43 -31.96 2.00
N ARG A 246 -39.34 -31.19 2.11
CA ARG A 246 -38.23 -31.12 1.15
C ARG A 246 -37.13 -32.07 1.57
N ASN A 247 -37.27 -33.33 1.18
CA ASN A 247 -36.43 -34.43 1.67
C ASN A 247 -35.76 -35.23 0.55
N ASP A 248 -35.78 -34.75 -0.71
CA ASP A 248 -35.12 -35.46 -1.80
C ASP A 248 -33.60 -35.47 -1.62
N ASN A 249 -32.91 -36.48 -2.14
CA ASN A 249 -31.48 -36.67 -1.97
C ASN A 249 -30.67 -35.61 -2.74
N LEU A 250 -29.59 -35.13 -2.12
CA LEU A 250 -28.58 -34.34 -2.81
C LEU A 250 -27.76 -35.28 -3.70
N THR A 251 -27.69 -35.01 -4.99
CA THR A 251 -26.92 -35.80 -5.96
C THR A 251 -26.38 -34.87 -7.03
N THR A 252 -25.26 -35.24 -7.66
CA THR A 252 -24.74 -34.50 -8.83
C THR A 252 -25.81 -34.39 -9.93
N GLY A 253 -25.89 -33.25 -10.59
CA GLY A 253 -26.88 -32.95 -11.62
C GLY A 253 -28.30 -32.83 -11.07
N ARG A 254 -28.47 -32.57 -9.76
CA ARG A 254 -29.71 -32.07 -9.13
C ARG A 254 -29.52 -30.75 -8.41
N PHE A 255 -28.29 -30.29 -8.32
CA PHE A 255 -27.89 -29.03 -7.70
C PHE A 255 -27.51 -28.08 -8.83
N GLY A 256 -28.43 -27.19 -9.19
CA GLY A 256 -28.20 -26.21 -10.24
C GLY A 256 -27.73 -24.89 -9.64
N VAL A 257 -26.68 -24.32 -10.23
CA VAL A 257 -26.12 -23.05 -9.82
C VAL A 257 -25.89 -22.18 -11.04
N TRP A 258 -26.22 -20.91 -10.88
CA TRP A 258 -26.09 -19.90 -11.91
C TRP A 258 -25.49 -18.63 -11.34
N GLY A 259 -24.63 -17.95 -12.09
CA GLY A 259 -24.15 -16.61 -11.76
C GLY A 259 -25.02 -15.56 -12.43
N MET A 260 -25.70 -14.70 -11.65
CA MET A 260 -26.55 -13.65 -12.21
C MET A 260 -25.67 -12.53 -12.78
N LEU A 261 -25.80 -12.24 -14.07
CA LEU A 261 -25.08 -11.16 -14.73
C LEU A 261 -25.70 -9.80 -14.40
N ASP A 262 -24.89 -8.76 -14.40
CA ASP A 262 -25.31 -7.39 -14.15
C ASP A 262 -25.69 -6.69 -15.47
N VAL A 263 -26.85 -7.08 -15.98
CA VAL A 263 -27.40 -6.58 -17.24
C VAL A 263 -28.75 -5.92 -17.00
N ALA A 264 -29.03 -4.85 -17.75
CA ALA A 264 -30.24 -4.07 -17.58
C ALA A 264 -31.51 -4.95 -17.56
N GLY A 265 -32.33 -4.75 -16.53
CA GLY A 265 -33.59 -5.47 -16.31
C GLY A 265 -33.46 -6.71 -15.42
N ASN A 266 -32.26 -7.22 -15.12
CA ASN A 266 -32.09 -8.19 -14.04
C ASN A 266 -32.35 -7.53 -12.68
N THR A 267 -32.63 -8.35 -11.66
CA THR A 267 -32.58 -7.92 -10.26
C THR A 267 -31.22 -7.24 -9.99
N PRO A 268 -31.20 -6.04 -9.37
CA PRO A 268 -29.96 -5.36 -9.03
C PRO A 268 -29.08 -6.22 -8.10
N GLN A 269 -27.76 -6.19 -8.28
CA GLN A 269 -26.84 -7.00 -7.45
C GLN A 269 -26.84 -6.57 -5.97
N ASP A 270 -27.16 -5.32 -5.69
CA ASP A 270 -27.33 -4.74 -4.35
C ASP A 270 -28.74 -4.94 -3.76
N TRP A 271 -29.47 -5.94 -4.25
CA TRP A 271 -30.80 -6.29 -3.74
C TRP A 271 -30.83 -6.48 -2.21
N SER A 272 -31.99 -6.20 -1.62
CA SER A 272 -32.20 -6.29 -0.18
C SER A 272 -32.76 -7.66 0.19
N GLU A 273 -32.13 -8.32 1.16
CA GLU A 273 -32.53 -9.60 1.77
C GLU A 273 -34.00 -9.60 2.19
N THR A 274 -34.48 -8.51 2.78
CA THR A 274 -35.88 -8.34 3.21
C THR A 274 -36.83 -7.83 2.11
N GLY A 275 -36.32 -7.57 0.91
CA GLY A 275 -37.05 -6.89 -0.16
C GLY A 275 -37.34 -7.74 -1.39
N ILE A 276 -36.62 -8.85 -1.56
CA ILE A 276 -36.80 -9.73 -2.72
C ILE A 276 -37.94 -10.73 -2.50
N THR A 277 -38.79 -10.85 -3.51
CA THR A 277 -39.95 -11.74 -3.62
C THR A 277 -40.09 -12.16 -5.09
N ALA A 278 -40.89 -13.18 -5.41
CA ALA A 278 -41.10 -13.55 -6.82
C ALA A 278 -41.79 -12.46 -7.65
N ASP A 279 -42.53 -11.55 -7.01
CA ASP A 279 -43.14 -10.39 -7.68
C ASP A 279 -42.13 -9.27 -7.98
N SER A 280 -40.93 -9.33 -7.39
CA SER A 280 -39.89 -8.30 -7.52
C SER A 280 -38.63 -8.79 -8.24
N THR A 281 -38.57 -10.06 -8.65
CA THR A 281 -37.46 -10.57 -9.47
C THR A 281 -37.46 -9.91 -10.85
N GLY A 282 -36.27 -9.73 -11.42
CA GLY A 282 -36.09 -9.12 -12.72
C GLY A 282 -36.24 -10.11 -13.88
N ALA A 283 -35.66 -9.71 -15.01
CA ALA A 283 -35.69 -10.45 -16.26
C ALA A 283 -34.70 -11.63 -16.31
N GLU A 284 -33.98 -11.94 -15.22
CA GLU A 284 -33.15 -13.15 -15.12
C GLU A 284 -33.95 -14.44 -15.30
N LEU A 285 -35.28 -14.36 -15.20
CA LEU A 285 -36.21 -15.42 -15.52
C LEU A 285 -36.92 -15.18 -16.87
N THR A 286 -37.13 -16.25 -17.64
CA THR A 286 -37.95 -16.22 -18.85
C THR A 286 -39.42 -15.99 -18.50
N GLY A 287 -40.14 -15.16 -19.26
CA GLY A 287 -41.58 -14.96 -19.06
C GLY A 287 -42.43 -16.15 -19.51
N GLY A 288 -43.64 -16.27 -18.94
CA GLY A 288 -44.63 -17.29 -19.31
C GLY A 288 -44.85 -18.35 -18.22
N ALA A 289 -45.64 -19.37 -18.54
CA ALA A 289 -45.84 -20.49 -17.62
C ALA A 289 -44.57 -21.36 -17.56
N ASN A 290 -44.12 -21.71 -16.35
CA ASN A 290 -42.87 -22.40 -16.03
C ASN A 290 -41.60 -21.61 -16.38
N PRO A 291 -41.35 -20.47 -15.71
CA PRO A 291 -40.15 -19.68 -15.92
C PRO A 291 -38.87 -20.49 -15.66
N GLN A 292 -37.81 -20.15 -16.39
CA GLN A 292 -36.47 -20.72 -16.33
C GLN A 292 -35.46 -19.58 -16.25
N PHE A 293 -34.24 -19.83 -15.78
CA PHE A 293 -33.19 -18.82 -15.90
C PHE A 293 -32.85 -18.55 -17.37
N ASP A 294 -32.82 -17.27 -17.76
CA ASP A 294 -32.54 -16.87 -19.13
C ASP A 294 -31.04 -16.93 -19.44
N THR A 295 -30.70 -17.96 -20.21
CA THR A 295 -29.35 -18.23 -20.72
C THR A 295 -29.23 -17.92 -22.21
N ALA A 296 -30.36 -17.74 -22.89
CA ALA A 296 -30.42 -17.51 -24.32
C ALA A 296 -30.19 -16.02 -24.65
N THR A 297 -30.64 -15.12 -23.77
CA THR A 297 -30.08 -13.78 -23.64
C THR A 297 -29.21 -13.80 -22.38
N PRO A 298 -27.90 -13.46 -22.43
CA PRO A 298 -26.96 -13.78 -21.35
C PRO A 298 -27.26 -12.93 -20.11
N ARG A 299 -28.23 -13.37 -19.30
CA ARG A 299 -28.66 -12.76 -18.04
C ARG A 299 -28.18 -13.57 -16.84
N ALA A 300 -27.94 -14.85 -17.02
CA ALA A 300 -27.23 -15.69 -16.07
C ALA A 300 -26.26 -16.64 -16.79
N VAL A 301 -25.21 -17.06 -16.09
CA VAL A 301 -24.22 -18.04 -16.56
C VAL A 301 -24.42 -19.34 -15.80
N SER A 302 -24.52 -20.47 -16.50
CA SER A 302 -24.63 -21.79 -15.85
C SER A 302 -23.29 -22.20 -15.25
N PHE A 303 -23.34 -22.71 -14.02
CA PHE A 303 -22.24 -23.49 -13.43
C PHE A 303 -22.62 -24.97 -13.25
N ASP A 304 -23.79 -25.38 -13.75
CA ASP A 304 -24.23 -26.77 -13.70
C ASP A 304 -23.20 -27.73 -14.33
N GLY A 305 -22.84 -28.77 -13.58
CA GLY A 305 -21.81 -29.75 -13.96
C GLY A 305 -20.36 -29.25 -13.93
N ILE A 306 -20.07 -27.99 -13.57
CA ILE A 306 -18.69 -27.49 -13.44
C ILE A 306 -18.10 -27.94 -12.11
N GLY A 307 -17.16 -28.89 -12.17
CA GLY A 307 -16.48 -29.44 -10.99
C GLY A 307 -17.44 -29.88 -9.88
N GLU A 308 -18.65 -30.31 -10.27
CA GLU A 308 -19.72 -30.56 -9.31
C GLU A 308 -19.39 -31.79 -8.46
N THR A 309 -19.41 -31.60 -7.14
CA THR A 309 -19.19 -32.69 -6.18
C THR A 309 -20.28 -32.70 -5.12
N VAL A 310 -20.66 -33.90 -4.68
CA VAL A 310 -21.55 -34.11 -3.54
C VAL A 310 -20.91 -35.06 -2.55
N SER A 311 -20.85 -34.69 -1.26
CA SER A 311 -20.19 -35.50 -0.23
C SER A 311 -21.06 -36.63 0.33
N GLY A 312 -22.36 -36.61 0.01
CA GLY A 312 -23.35 -37.58 0.45
C GLY A 312 -24.74 -37.22 -0.08
N THR A 313 -25.77 -37.92 0.39
CA THR A 313 -27.15 -37.76 -0.12
C THR A 313 -28.12 -37.09 0.88
N GLY A 314 -27.78 -37.11 2.17
CA GLY A 314 -28.66 -36.75 3.28
C GLY A 314 -28.41 -35.36 3.87
N VAL A 315 -29.10 -35.05 4.96
CA VAL A 315 -28.83 -33.83 5.76
C VAL A 315 -27.38 -33.83 6.26
N GLY A 316 -26.72 -32.68 6.19
CA GLY A 316 -25.30 -32.50 6.49
C GLY A 316 -24.36 -32.86 5.32
N SER A 317 -24.90 -33.33 4.18
CA SER A 317 -24.10 -33.49 2.97
C SER A 317 -23.91 -32.14 2.28
N THR A 318 -22.78 -31.96 1.63
CA THR A 318 -22.42 -30.76 0.87
C THR A 318 -22.55 -31.00 -0.63
N ALA A 319 -22.91 -29.95 -1.37
CA ALA A 319 -22.76 -29.86 -2.81
C ALA A 319 -21.86 -28.66 -3.13
N ALA A 320 -20.92 -28.83 -4.05
CA ALA A 320 -20.01 -27.77 -4.42
C ALA A 320 -19.78 -27.70 -5.94
N ASN A 321 -19.62 -26.49 -6.46
CA ASN A 321 -19.06 -26.24 -7.78
C ASN A 321 -17.63 -25.71 -7.60
N THR A 322 -16.66 -26.44 -8.14
CA THR A 322 -15.24 -26.07 -8.10
C THR A 322 -14.74 -25.76 -9.50
N ASP A 323 -14.04 -24.64 -9.63
CA ASP A 323 -13.35 -24.22 -10.84
C ASP A 323 -11.89 -23.95 -10.49
N SER A 324 -10.99 -24.76 -11.02
CA SER A 324 -9.54 -24.68 -10.76
C SER A 324 -8.83 -23.64 -11.60
N GLY A 325 -9.58 -22.79 -12.33
CA GLY A 325 -9.06 -21.62 -13.02
C GLY A 325 -9.41 -21.53 -14.49
N GLY A 326 -9.66 -20.30 -14.94
CA GLY A 326 -9.97 -19.97 -16.34
C GLY A 326 -11.33 -20.49 -16.84
N GLY A 327 -12.17 -21.01 -15.95
CA GLY A 327 -13.51 -21.51 -16.27
C GLY A 327 -14.61 -20.46 -16.05
N ALA A 328 -15.86 -20.92 -16.09
CA ALA A 328 -17.01 -20.04 -16.04
C ALA A 328 -17.23 -19.41 -14.66
N LEU A 329 -16.89 -20.11 -13.57
CA LEU A 329 -17.10 -19.59 -12.21
C LEU A 329 -16.05 -18.53 -11.89
N THR A 330 -14.76 -18.81 -12.12
CA THR A 330 -13.69 -17.82 -11.90
C THR A 330 -13.86 -16.62 -12.82
N GLY A 331 -14.24 -16.84 -14.08
CA GLY A 331 -14.52 -15.75 -15.04
C GLY A 331 -15.72 -14.88 -14.64
N PHE A 332 -16.79 -15.48 -14.12
CA PHE A 332 -17.93 -14.74 -13.59
C PHE A 332 -17.53 -13.88 -12.39
N LEU A 333 -16.83 -14.46 -11.41
CA LEU A 333 -16.38 -13.75 -10.22
C LEU A 333 -15.42 -12.61 -10.57
N GLN A 334 -14.47 -12.82 -11.48
CA GLN A 334 -13.56 -11.78 -11.95
C GLN A 334 -14.35 -10.61 -12.57
N GLY A 335 -15.31 -10.92 -13.44
CA GLY A 335 -16.17 -9.90 -14.05
C GLY A 335 -17.02 -9.12 -13.03
N ARG A 336 -17.36 -9.70 -11.87
CA ARG A 336 -18.04 -9.00 -10.78
C ARG A 336 -17.09 -8.16 -9.93
N LEU A 337 -15.88 -8.64 -9.70
CA LEU A 337 -14.82 -7.88 -9.02
C LEU A 337 -14.45 -6.62 -9.83
N ASP A 338 -14.34 -6.75 -11.14
CA ASP A 338 -13.95 -5.66 -12.06
C ASP A 338 -15.12 -4.72 -12.41
N ALA A 339 -16.34 -5.01 -11.95
CA ALA A 339 -17.53 -4.23 -12.31
C ALA A 339 -17.48 -2.82 -11.70
N THR A 340 -18.03 -1.82 -12.40
CA THR A 340 -18.09 -0.43 -11.92
C THR A 340 -19.36 -0.10 -11.14
N ALA A 341 -20.47 -0.82 -11.39
CA ALA A 341 -21.74 -0.70 -10.67
C ALA A 341 -22.00 -1.96 -9.84
N GLY A 342 -22.43 -1.79 -8.58
CA GLY A 342 -22.55 -2.90 -7.64
C GLY A 342 -21.27 -3.73 -7.55
N SER A 343 -20.11 -3.06 -7.67
CA SER A 343 -18.78 -3.67 -7.74
C SER A 343 -18.55 -4.61 -6.58
N GLY A 344 -17.92 -5.76 -6.84
CA GLY A 344 -17.63 -6.78 -5.84
C GLY A 344 -18.85 -7.60 -5.39
N LEU A 345 -20.09 -7.22 -5.71
CA LEU A 345 -21.25 -8.04 -5.36
C LEU A 345 -21.47 -9.14 -6.40
N ALA A 346 -21.42 -10.40 -5.97
CA ALA A 346 -21.66 -11.58 -6.80
C ALA A 346 -22.88 -12.35 -6.31
N THR A 347 -23.97 -12.32 -7.07
CA THR A 347 -25.21 -13.06 -6.77
C THR A 347 -25.29 -14.37 -7.56
N PHE A 348 -25.47 -15.45 -6.82
CA PHE A 348 -25.76 -16.78 -7.34
C PHE A 348 -27.25 -17.10 -7.25
N LEU A 349 -27.77 -17.73 -8.29
CA LEU A 349 -29.12 -18.31 -8.32
C LEU A 349 -28.97 -19.82 -8.20
N VAL A 350 -29.66 -20.42 -7.24
CA VAL A 350 -29.56 -21.85 -6.91
C VAL A 350 -30.91 -22.50 -7.09
N ASP A 351 -30.97 -23.59 -7.85
CA ASP A 351 -32.19 -24.35 -8.10
C ASP A 351 -32.04 -25.87 -7.92
N PHE A 352 -33.19 -26.53 -7.87
CA PHE A 352 -33.27 -27.98 -7.99
C PHE A 352 -33.25 -28.33 -9.48
N ALA A 353 -32.13 -28.81 -10.00
CA ALA A 353 -31.92 -29.05 -11.42
C ALA A 353 -32.19 -30.52 -11.80
N GLU A 354 -33.44 -30.97 -11.96
CA GLU A 354 -33.72 -32.33 -12.48
C GLU A 354 -34.17 -32.32 -13.96
N ASP A 355 -34.11 -33.47 -14.66
CA ASP A 355 -34.85 -33.65 -15.90
C ASP A 355 -36.32 -33.28 -15.68
N ARG A 356 -36.73 -32.16 -16.27
CA ARG A 356 -37.96 -31.43 -15.97
C ARG A 356 -39.25 -32.13 -16.44
N SER A 357 -39.19 -33.44 -16.59
CA SER A 357 -40.27 -34.35 -16.99
C SER A 357 -41.05 -34.95 -15.81
N ALA A 358 -40.57 -34.80 -14.57
CA ALA A 358 -41.20 -35.37 -13.37
C ALA A 358 -42.50 -34.64 -12.95
N THR A 359 -43.63 -35.35 -12.92
CA THR A 359 -44.95 -34.78 -12.58
C THR A 359 -45.21 -34.62 -11.09
N SER A 360 -44.34 -35.17 -10.22
CA SER A 360 -44.45 -35.07 -8.76
C SER A 360 -43.46 -34.00 -8.26
N GLY A 361 -43.92 -33.12 -7.36
CA GLY A 361 -43.06 -32.08 -6.79
C GLY A 361 -41.88 -32.66 -6.01
N ARG A 362 -40.68 -32.10 -6.20
CA ARG A 362 -39.42 -32.55 -5.62
C ARG A 362 -38.55 -31.38 -5.20
N GLY A 363 -37.75 -31.58 -4.16
CA GLY A 363 -36.93 -30.54 -3.60
C GLY A 363 -36.16 -30.95 -2.35
N PHE A 364 -35.18 -30.13 -2.00
CA PHE A 364 -34.43 -30.18 -0.75
C PHE A 364 -34.14 -28.76 -0.26
N ALA A 365 -33.73 -28.62 0.99
CA ALA A 365 -33.32 -27.36 1.57
C ALA A 365 -31.79 -27.31 1.75
N LEU A 366 -31.21 -26.14 1.50
CA LEU A 366 -29.82 -25.81 1.79
C LEU A 366 -29.78 -24.85 2.99
N GLY A 367 -28.66 -24.81 3.72
CA GLY A 367 -28.50 -23.82 4.78
C GLY A 367 -28.40 -22.41 4.18
N SER A 368 -28.99 -21.44 4.87
CA SER A 368 -28.83 -20.01 4.57
C SER A 368 -27.73 -19.40 5.45
N ARG A 369 -27.53 -18.10 5.33
CA ARG A 369 -26.73 -17.22 6.18
C ARG A 369 -27.19 -17.23 7.64
N GLU A 370 -28.48 -17.37 7.90
CA GLU A 370 -29.05 -17.47 9.25
C GLU A 370 -28.83 -18.85 9.87
N ALA A 371 -28.38 -19.84 9.10
CA ALA A 371 -28.02 -21.15 9.63
C ALA A 371 -26.82 -21.07 10.59
N SER A 372 -26.64 -22.13 11.39
CA SER A 372 -25.41 -22.33 12.15
C SER A 372 -24.19 -22.34 11.23
N SER A 373 -23.06 -21.77 11.65
CA SER A 373 -21.87 -21.56 10.80
C SER A 373 -21.48 -22.76 9.93
N GLY A 374 -21.50 -23.99 10.46
CA GLY A 374 -21.15 -25.20 9.70
C GLY A 374 -22.15 -25.60 8.58
N ASN A 375 -23.28 -24.92 8.45
CA ASN A 375 -24.29 -25.17 7.43
C ASN A 375 -24.44 -24.02 6.42
N ARG A 376 -23.73 -22.91 6.63
CA ARG A 376 -23.85 -21.73 5.76
C ARG A 376 -23.24 -22.01 4.38
N PRO A 377 -23.72 -21.34 3.33
CA PRO A 377 -23.01 -21.28 2.06
C PRO A 377 -21.61 -20.70 2.26
N THR A 378 -20.62 -21.21 1.53
CA THR A 378 -19.27 -20.63 1.52
C THR A 378 -18.77 -20.45 0.10
N LEU A 379 -17.99 -19.40 -0.12
CA LEU A 379 -17.27 -19.17 -1.37
C LEU A 379 -15.78 -19.05 -1.06
N GLU A 380 -15.03 -20.11 -1.35
CA GLU A 380 -13.58 -20.12 -1.26
C GLU A 380 -12.99 -19.60 -2.57
N ILE A 381 -12.03 -18.69 -2.48
CA ILE A 381 -11.37 -18.05 -3.61
C ILE A 381 -9.86 -18.09 -3.39
N ASP A 382 -9.15 -18.69 -4.33
CA ASP A 382 -7.72 -18.49 -4.50
C ASP A 382 -7.52 -17.36 -5.50
N TYR A 383 -6.64 -16.43 -5.17
CA TYR A 383 -6.40 -15.24 -5.97
C TYR A 383 -4.93 -14.88 -5.98
N THR A 384 -4.58 -14.04 -6.94
CA THR A 384 -3.28 -13.45 -7.11
C THR A 384 -3.44 -11.94 -7.01
N ALA A 385 -2.80 -11.30 -6.02
CA ALA A 385 -2.77 -9.85 -5.88
C ALA A 385 -1.42 -9.29 -6.32
N GLY A 386 -1.38 -8.10 -6.93
CA GLY A 386 -0.11 -7.38 -7.05
C GLY A 386 0.34 -6.90 -5.68
N ALA A 387 1.61 -7.15 -5.30
CA ALA A 387 2.17 -6.47 -4.13
C ALA A 387 2.07 -4.94 -4.36
N PRO A 388 1.54 -4.15 -3.40
CA PRO A 388 1.52 -2.70 -3.58
C PRO A 388 2.95 -2.20 -3.78
N LEU A 389 3.15 -1.32 -4.78
CA LEU A 389 4.40 -0.58 -4.89
C LEU A 389 4.51 0.28 -3.62
N PRO A 390 5.63 0.21 -2.89
CA PRO A 390 5.91 1.14 -1.80
C PRO A 390 5.80 2.58 -2.29
N ASP A 391 5.37 3.47 -1.40
CA ASP A 391 5.49 4.91 -1.64
C ASP A 391 6.99 5.24 -1.73
N PRO A 392 7.50 5.82 -2.83
CA PRO A 392 8.92 6.12 -2.97
C PRO A 392 9.34 7.45 -2.31
N ASP A 393 8.42 8.18 -1.68
CA ASP A 393 8.59 9.50 -1.04
C ASP A 393 7.63 9.57 0.17
N GLU A 394 8.04 9.02 1.32
CA GLU A 394 7.18 8.77 2.49
C GLU A 394 6.79 10.06 3.22
N ASP A 395 7.64 11.10 3.16
CA ASP A 395 7.40 12.39 3.81
C ASP A 395 6.82 13.46 2.86
N ALA A 396 6.74 13.15 1.56
CA ALA A 396 6.12 13.93 0.49
C ALA A 396 6.77 15.30 0.26
N ASP A 397 8.09 15.36 0.44
CA ASP A 397 8.88 16.57 0.27
C ASP A 397 9.45 16.74 -1.16
N GLY A 398 9.34 15.68 -1.98
CA GLY A 398 9.78 15.64 -3.38
C GLY A 398 11.15 14.99 -3.59
N LEU A 399 11.79 14.52 -2.53
CA LEU A 399 12.94 13.61 -2.57
C LEU A 399 12.46 12.15 -2.58
N GLN A 400 13.26 11.27 -3.14
CA GLN A 400 12.98 9.84 -3.11
C GLN A 400 13.65 9.26 -1.88
N ASP A 401 12.91 8.48 -1.08
CA ASP A 401 13.42 7.88 0.15
C ASP A 401 14.75 7.13 -0.08
N ALA A 402 14.82 6.36 -1.17
CA ALA A 402 16.00 5.59 -1.52
C ALA A 402 17.22 6.48 -1.81
N TRP A 403 17.00 7.68 -2.35
CA TRP A 403 18.07 8.64 -2.60
C TRP A 403 18.50 9.31 -1.29
N GLU A 404 17.57 9.73 -0.45
CA GLU A 404 17.89 10.32 0.85
C GLU A 404 18.62 9.33 1.76
N ALA A 405 18.14 8.09 1.82
CA ALA A 405 18.77 7.00 2.54
C ALA A 405 20.21 6.76 2.05
N ALA A 406 20.42 6.70 0.73
CA ALA A 406 21.74 6.43 0.16
C ALA A 406 22.77 7.56 0.40
N TYR A 407 22.34 8.83 0.40
CA TYR A 407 23.26 9.97 0.52
C TYR A 407 23.33 10.54 1.94
N PHE A 408 22.29 10.41 2.75
CA PHE A 408 22.18 11.09 4.05
C PHE A 408 21.88 10.17 5.22
N GLY A 409 21.45 8.92 4.99
CA GLY A 409 21.08 7.99 6.06
C GLY A 409 19.88 8.48 6.90
N THR A 410 19.02 9.31 6.31
CA THR A 410 17.80 9.86 6.91
C THR A 410 16.77 10.16 5.83
N LEU A 411 15.50 10.36 6.21
CA LEU A 411 14.40 10.83 5.35
C LEU A 411 13.93 12.24 5.76
N ASP A 412 14.75 12.98 6.52
CA ASP A 412 14.39 14.28 7.10
C ASP A 412 14.96 15.47 6.28
N LEU A 413 15.58 15.21 5.11
CA LEU A 413 16.23 16.27 4.33
C LEU A 413 15.16 17.04 3.57
N ALA A 414 15.08 18.37 3.72
CA ALA A 414 14.15 19.13 2.89
C ALA A 414 14.69 19.28 1.45
N GLY A 415 13.84 19.07 0.46
CA GLY A 415 14.22 19.13 -0.96
C GLY A 415 14.86 20.44 -1.43
N ASP A 416 14.67 21.57 -0.75
CA ASP A 416 15.30 22.87 -1.07
C ASP A 416 16.63 23.14 -0.35
N GLU A 417 17.15 22.19 0.42
CA GLU A 417 18.48 22.27 1.05
C GLU A 417 19.63 22.17 0.02
N ASP A 418 20.77 22.76 0.33
CA ASP A 418 21.99 22.85 -0.50
C ASP A 418 23.15 22.37 0.39
N GLY A 419 23.32 21.05 0.48
CA GLY A 419 24.14 20.39 1.49
C GLY A 419 25.62 20.76 1.41
N ASP A 420 26.15 20.89 0.20
CA ASP A 420 27.55 21.22 -0.07
C ASP A 420 27.82 22.72 -0.33
N GLY A 421 26.75 23.52 -0.47
CA GLY A 421 26.82 24.97 -0.63
C GLY A 421 27.23 25.43 -2.04
N ASP A 422 27.07 24.60 -3.06
CA ASP A 422 27.42 24.94 -4.44
C ASP A 422 26.35 25.81 -5.17
N GLY A 423 25.17 25.90 -4.55
CA GLY A 423 23.99 26.60 -5.05
C GLY A 423 22.99 25.72 -5.81
N THR A 424 23.13 24.40 -5.76
CA THR A 424 22.22 23.40 -6.34
C THR A 424 21.40 22.79 -5.20
N PRO A 425 20.05 22.92 -5.21
CA PRO A 425 19.23 22.32 -4.16
C PRO A 425 19.07 20.80 -4.36
N ALA A 426 18.86 20.06 -3.28
CA ALA A 426 18.76 18.60 -3.22
C ALA A 426 17.79 18.00 -4.26
N TRP A 427 16.60 18.59 -4.43
CA TRP A 427 15.63 18.12 -5.43
C TRP A 427 16.22 18.14 -6.86
N LEU A 428 17.09 19.12 -7.15
CA LEU A 428 17.72 19.28 -8.45
C LEU A 428 18.95 18.38 -8.58
N GLU A 429 19.69 18.15 -7.49
CA GLU A 429 20.80 17.20 -7.45
C GLU A 429 20.30 15.77 -7.72
N GLN A 430 19.27 15.35 -6.99
CA GLN A 430 18.57 14.08 -7.22
C GLN A 430 18.13 13.93 -8.68
N ALA A 431 17.45 14.93 -9.22
CA ALA A 431 16.89 14.84 -10.57
C ALA A 431 17.95 14.86 -11.68
N LEU A 432 19.14 15.41 -11.40
CA LEU A 432 20.27 15.47 -12.33
C LEU A 432 21.30 14.35 -12.12
N GLY A 433 21.19 13.59 -11.03
CA GLY A 433 22.17 12.58 -10.65
C GLY A 433 23.51 13.18 -10.26
N LEU A 434 23.49 14.33 -9.58
CA LEU A 434 24.66 14.99 -9.02
C LEU A 434 24.96 14.45 -7.62
N ASP A 435 26.22 14.52 -7.19
CA ASP A 435 26.64 14.17 -5.83
C ASP A 435 26.40 15.34 -4.86
N PRO A 436 25.43 15.24 -3.91
CA PRO A 436 25.06 16.33 -3.00
C PRO A 436 26.12 16.63 -1.91
N HIS A 437 27.24 15.90 -1.91
CA HIS A 437 28.37 16.12 -1.02
C HIS A 437 29.62 16.67 -1.74
N ASP A 438 29.60 16.82 -3.07
CA ASP A 438 30.71 17.37 -3.86
C ASP A 438 30.35 18.71 -4.50
N ALA A 439 30.79 19.80 -3.87
CA ALA A 439 30.55 21.17 -4.35
C ALA A 439 31.09 21.51 -5.76
N ASN A 440 31.76 20.56 -6.42
CA ASN A 440 32.15 20.65 -7.82
C ASN A 440 31.13 20.02 -8.79
N ASP A 441 30.27 19.11 -8.32
CA ASP A 441 29.26 18.41 -9.12
C ASP A 441 27.93 19.17 -9.14
N ARG A 442 28.01 20.42 -9.59
CA ARG A 442 26.92 21.39 -9.50
C ARG A 442 26.06 21.48 -10.75
N PHE A 443 24.82 21.97 -10.60
CA PHE A 443 24.07 22.46 -11.75
C PHE A 443 24.71 23.75 -12.31
N HIS A 444 25.29 23.64 -13.51
CA HIS A 444 25.79 24.81 -14.24
C HIS A 444 25.59 24.69 -15.75
N ALA A 445 25.45 25.85 -16.40
CA ALA A 445 25.47 25.92 -17.86
C ALA A 445 26.90 26.19 -18.36
N GLY A 446 27.39 25.32 -19.24
CA GLY A 446 28.60 25.53 -20.03
C GLY A 446 28.31 26.30 -21.32
N TRP A 447 29.34 26.92 -21.91
CA TRP A 447 29.24 27.58 -23.20
C TRP A 447 30.43 27.26 -24.10
N LEU A 448 30.18 27.07 -25.39
CA LEU A 448 31.19 26.83 -26.42
C LEU A 448 30.92 27.73 -27.64
N GLU A 449 31.97 28.33 -28.21
CA GLU A 449 31.85 29.03 -29.50
C GLU A 449 31.71 27.98 -30.62
N SER A 450 30.52 27.87 -31.22
CA SER A 450 30.20 26.78 -32.16
C SER A 450 30.47 27.16 -33.62
N THR A 451 30.17 28.41 -34.01
CA THR A 451 30.52 28.97 -35.33
C THR A 451 30.76 30.49 -35.21
N PRO A 452 31.51 31.13 -36.14
CA PRO A 452 31.73 32.58 -36.07
C PRO A 452 30.42 33.37 -35.99
N GLY A 453 30.14 33.97 -34.83
CA GLY A 453 28.93 34.75 -34.58
C GLY A 453 27.79 34.01 -33.86
N SER A 454 28.01 32.80 -33.35
CA SER A 454 27.09 32.10 -32.44
C SER A 454 27.84 31.41 -31.30
N PHE A 455 27.17 31.23 -30.17
CA PHE A 455 27.63 30.31 -29.13
C PHE A 455 26.56 29.27 -28.85
N GLU A 456 26.99 28.15 -28.29
CA GLU A 456 26.14 27.06 -27.83
C GLU A 456 26.18 27.05 -26.30
N LEU A 457 25.00 27.10 -25.70
CA LEU A 457 24.80 26.92 -24.26
C LEU A 457 24.44 25.45 -24.04
N THR A 458 25.10 24.78 -23.09
CA THR A 458 24.87 23.38 -22.74
C THR A 458 24.69 23.24 -21.24
N TRP A 459 23.75 22.44 -20.78
CA TRP A 459 23.51 22.18 -19.34
C TRP A 459 23.06 20.73 -19.11
N PRO A 460 23.26 20.18 -17.90
CA PRO A 460 22.65 18.92 -17.47
C PRO A 460 21.13 19.00 -17.58
N ASN A 461 20.49 17.95 -18.08
CA ASN A 461 19.05 17.95 -18.38
C ASN A 461 18.45 16.60 -18.01
N GLY A 462 18.14 16.44 -16.74
CA GLY A 462 17.54 15.24 -16.15
C GLY A 462 16.02 15.18 -16.34
N PRO A 463 15.42 13.97 -16.38
CA PRO A 463 13.98 13.79 -16.47
C PRO A 463 13.24 14.40 -15.26
N GLY A 464 11.95 14.73 -15.40
CA GLY A 464 11.17 15.30 -14.29
C GLY A 464 11.50 16.77 -13.95
N VAL A 465 12.38 17.42 -14.71
CA VAL A 465 12.71 18.84 -14.55
C VAL A 465 12.40 19.59 -15.84
N THR A 466 11.81 20.77 -15.72
CA THR A 466 11.61 21.67 -16.86
C THR A 466 12.60 22.83 -16.79
N PHE A 467 13.40 23.03 -17.84
CA PHE A 467 14.42 24.08 -17.91
C PHE A 467 13.93 25.25 -18.78
N THR A 468 14.03 26.47 -18.25
CA THR A 468 13.72 27.69 -18.99
C THR A 468 15.00 28.46 -19.27
N VAL A 469 15.30 28.71 -20.54
CA VAL A 469 16.38 29.62 -20.94
C VAL A 469 15.82 31.02 -21.00
N GLU A 470 16.42 31.93 -20.24
CA GLU A 470 15.99 33.33 -20.15
C GLU A 470 17.10 34.26 -20.59
N SER A 471 16.72 35.41 -21.15
CA SER A 471 17.65 36.47 -21.54
C SER A 471 17.30 37.84 -21.00
N SER A 472 18.30 38.70 -20.86
CA SER A 472 18.15 40.09 -20.45
C SER A 472 19.23 40.97 -21.05
N SER A 473 18.95 42.27 -21.18
CA SER A 473 19.96 43.29 -21.53
C SER A 473 20.71 43.82 -20.30
N THR A 474 20.26 43.48 -19.09
CA THR A 474 20.88 43.86 -17.82
C THR A 474 20.91 42.68 -16.84
N LEU A 475 21.74 42.74 -15.79
CA LEU A 475 21.69 41.76 -14.69
C LEU A 475 20.56 42.04 -13.68
N GLY A 476 19.75 43.08 -13.91
CA GLY A 476 18.63 43.45 -13.05
C GLY A 476 17.36 42.64 -13.33
N PRO A 477 16.23 43.03 -12.72
CA PRO A 477 14.93 42.40 -12.99
C PRO A 477 14.49 42.61 -14.45
N GLY A 478 13.66 41.70 -14.97
CA GLY A 478 13.11 41.79 -16.34
C GLY A 478 13.68 40.78 -17.33
N TRP A 479 13.97 39.56 -16.88
CA TRP A 479 14.36 38.45 -17.74
C TRP A 479 13.19 38.00 -18.63
N THR A 480 13.48 37.66 -19.88
CA THR A 480 12.50 37.19 -20.88
C THR A 480 12.78 35.73 -21.23
N SER A 481 11.76 34.89 -21.21
CA SER A 481 11.86 33.49 -21.64
C SER A 481 12.12 33.40 -23.15
N GLU A 482 13.17 32.68 -23.53
CA GLU A 482 13.54 32.42 -24.93
C GLU A 482 13.02 31.04 -25.37
N ALA A 483 13.20 30.04 -24.51
CA ALA A 483 12.82 28.65 -24.78
C ALA A 483 12.62 27.86 -23.48
N THR A 484 11.82 26.80 -23.58
CA THR A 484 11.59 25.82 -22.51
C THR A 484 11.97 24.45 -23.03
N TYR A 485 12.63 23.67 -22.19
CA TYR A 485 13.11 22.32 -22.48
C TYR A 485 12.57 21.37 -21.41
N GLU A 486 12.01 20.26 -21.86
CA GLU A 486 11.67 19.16 -20.96
C GLU A 486 12.90 18.29 -20.70
N GLY A 487 12.99 17.81 -19.47
CA GLY A 487 13.96 16.84 -19.02
C GLY A 487 14.00 15.59 -19.91
N ALA A 488 15.16 15.31 -20.51
CA ALA A 488 15.30 14.21 -21.47
C ALA A 488 16.39 13.19 -21.07
N GLY A 489 17.04 13.36 -19.92
CA GLY A 489 18.13 12.49 -19.44
C GLY A 489 19.45 12.64 -20.23
N THR A 490 19.53 13.62 -21.14
CA THR A 490 20.73 13.93 -21.91
C THR A 490 20.96 15.43 -21.93
N PRO A 491 22.22 15.92 -21.84
CA PRO A 491 22.52 17.34 -21.83
C PRO A 491 21.79 18.10 -22.95
N ALA A 492 21.10 19.17 -22.57
CA ALA A 492 20.37 20.01 -23.52
C ALA A 492 21.29 21.08 -24.10
N THR A 493 21.03 21.50 -25.35
CA THR A 493 21.77 22.59 -25.99
C THR A 493 20.86 23.63 -26.62
N LEU A 494 21.30 24.90 -26.57
CA LEU A 494 20.71 26.01 -27.29
C LEU A 494 21.77 26.75 -28.10
N SER A 495 21.60 26.80 -29.41
CA SER A 495 22.40 27.67 -30.28
C SER A 495 21.83 29.08 -30.25
N HIS A 496 22.66 30.06 -29.88
CA HIS A 496 22.24 31.44 -29.74
C HIS A 496 23.07 32.38 -30.61
N PRO A 497 22.44 33.23 -31.45
CA PRO A 497 23.16 34.15 -32.31
C PRO A 497 23.75 35.33 -31.51
N MET A 498 25.01 35.67 -31.77
CA MET A 498 25.69 36.86 -31.22
C MET A 498 25.43 38.13 -32.03
N GLY A 499 24.36 38.16 -32.85
CA GLY A 499 24.05 39.26 -33.76
C GLY A 499 24.15 40.63 -33.08
N SER A 500 24.41 41.70 -33.86
CA SER A 500 24.73 43.05 -33.34
C SER A 500 23.82 43.48 -32.18
N LEU A 501 24.31 43.31 -30.94
CA LEU A 501 23.51 43.46 -29.73
C LEU A 501 23.13 44.93 -29.53
N PRO A 502 21.83 45.30 -29.54
CA PRO A 502 21.42 46.67 -29.27
C PRO A 502 21.80 47.03 -27.83
N GLY A 503 22.78 47.90 -27.65
CA GLY A 503 23.29 48.29 -26.32
C GLY A 503 24.52 47.53 -25.81
N GLY A 504 25.05 46.57 -26.59
CA GLY A 504 26.40 46.01 -26.41
C GLY A 504 26.55 44.83 -25.44
N LYS A 505 25.49 44.35 -24.78
CA LYS A 505 25.51 43.16 -23.91
C LYS A 505 24.16 42.41 -23.95
N LYS A 506 24.21 41.08 -23.82
CA LYS A 506 23.06 40.20 -23.57
C LYS A 506 23.50 39.18 -22.53
N PHE A 507 22.69 38.99 -21.51
CA PHE A 507 22.88 37.99 -20.46
C PHE A 507 21.92 36.83 -20.70
N LEU A 508 22.38 35.63 -20.44
CA LEU A 508 21.58 34.40 -20.47
C LEU A 508 21.69 33.69 -19.14
N ARG A 509 20.63 32.98 -18.77
CA ARG A 509 20.64 32.01 -17.69
C ARG A 509 19.74 30.84 -18.05
N VAL A 510 20.06 29.68 -17.50
CA VAL A 510 19.18 28.51 -17.50
C VAL A 510 18.59 28.42 -16.11
N ARG A 511 17.26 28.35 -16.01
CA ARG A 511 16.56 28.14 -14.75
C ARG A 511 15.91 26.75 -14.76
N ALA A 512 16.32 25.89 -13.84
CA ALA A 512 15.59 24.67 -13.54
C ALA A 512 14.29 24.99 -12.80
N ASN A 513 13.22 24.27 -13.10
CA ASN A 513 11.94 24.36 -12.38
C ASN A 513 11.50 22.92 -12.09
N PRO A 514 11.05 22.61 -10.87
CA PRO A 514 10.46 21.31 -10.58
C PRO A 514 9.27 21.06 -11.51
N ALA A 515 9.06 19.81 -11.93
CA ALA A 515 7.84 19.45 -12.63
C ALA A 515 6.60 19.72 -11.75
N PRO A 516 5.47 20.14 -12.35
CA PRO A 516 4.25 20.46 -11.62
C PRO A 516 3.55 19.25 -11.01
#